data_AF-A0AA41S121-F1
#
_entry.id   AF-A0AA41S121-F1
#
_cell.length_a   1.000
_cell.length_b   1.000
_cell.length_c   1.000
_cell.angle_alpha   90.00
_cell.angle_beta   90.00
_cell.angle_gamma   90.00
#
_symmetry.space_group_name_H-M   'P 1'
#
loop_
_entity.id
_entity.type
_entity.pdbx_description
1 polymer ?
#
loop_
_entity_poly.entity_id
_entity_poly.type
_entity_poly.pdbx_seq_one_letter_code
_entity_poly.pdbx_strand_id
1 'polypeptide(L)' 'SRLSYEQFSAFLANIKELNSQNQSREETLRKAEEIFGTDNKDLYLSFQGLLNRNNH' A
#
# COMPACT_ATOMS: atom_id res chain seq x y z
N SER A 1 -14.16 8.36 -6.70
CA SER A 1 -12.84 8.04 -6.14
C SER A 1 -12.30 6.79 -6.81
N ARG A 2 -11.00 6.70 -7.11
CA ARG A 2 -10.40 5.54 -7.82
C ARG A 2 -10.43 4.23 -7.03
N LEU A 3 -10.48 4.34 -5.71
CA LEU A 3 -10.68 3.21 -4.79
C LEU A 3 -12.06 3.33 -4.14
N SER A 4 -12.67 2.18 -3.86
CA SER A 4 -13.83 2.11 -2.97
C SER A 4 -13.46 2.55 -1.56
N TYR A 5 -14.45 2.92 -0.76
CA TYR A 5 -14.22 3.30 0.65
C TYR A 5 -13.55 2.16 1.44
N GLU A 6 -13.94 0.91 1.17
CA GLU A 6 -13.36 -0.28 1.80
C GLU A 6 -11.90 -0.48 1.37
N GLN A 7 -11.60 -0.35 0.07
CA GLN A 7 -10.22 -0.43 -0.43
C GLN A 7 -9.34 0.67 0.17
N PHE A 8 -9.85 1.90 0.23
CA PHE A 8 -9.12 3.01 0.84
C PHE A 8 -8.88 2.77 2.34
N SER A 9 -9.88 2.30 3.07
CA SER A 9 -9.76 1.97 4.50
C SER A 9 -8.75 0.85 4.74
N ALA A 10 -8.78 -0.20 3.90
CA ALA A 10 -7.81 -1.29 3.93
C ALA A 10 -6.38 -0.79 3.66
N PHE A 11 -6.21 0.16 2.73
CA PHE A 11 -4.92 0.76 2.44
C PHE A 11 -4.36 1.53 3.63
N LEU A 12 -5.19 2.32 4.31
CA LEU A 12 -4.77 3.05 5.52
C LEU A 12 -4.39 2.10 6.66
N ALA A 13 -5.14 1.01 6.86
CA ALA A 13 -4.80 -0.02 7.83
C ALA A 13 -3.46 -0.69 7.49
N ASN A 14 -3.21 -0.99 6.22
CA ASN A 14 -1.96 -1.58 5.75
C ASN A 14 -0.74 -0.67 6.02
N ILE A 15 -0.88 0.65 5.84
CA ILE A 15 0.17 1.63 6.20
C ILE A 15 0.36 1.69 7.71
N LYS A 16 -0.72 1.65 8.50
CA LYS A 16 -0.65 1.70 9.96
C LYS A 16 0.15 0.54 10.54
N GLU A 17 -0.04 -0.67 10.02
CA GLU A 17 0.72 -1.86 10.44
C GLU A 17 2.21 -1.74 10.09
N LEU A 18 2.53 -1.24 8.89
CA LEU A 18 3.92 -0.96 8.51
C LEU A 18 4.58 0.07 9.45
N ASN A 19 3.87 1.17 9.75
CA ASN A 19 4.36 2.22 10.64
C ASN A 19 4.54 1.73 12.09
N SER A 20 3.75 0.75 12.51
CA SER A 20 3.84 0.12 13.83
C SER A 20 4.93 -0.95 13.89
N GLN A 21 5.68 -1.16 12.80
CA GLN A 21 6.68 -2.23 12.65
C GLN A 21 6.10 -3.65 12.84
N ASN A 22 4.78 -3.80 12.71
CA ASN A 22 4.08 -5.09 12.82
C ASN A 22 4.11 -5.90 11.53
N GLN A 23 4.52 -5.27 10.42
CA GLN A 23 4.50 -5.87 9.09
C GLN A 23 5.76 -5.49 8.31
N SER A 24 6.27 -6.42 7.49
CA SER A 24 7.40 -6.16 6.61
C SER A 24 7.00 -5.33 5.39
N ARG A 25 7.99 -4.70 4.76
CA ARG A 25 7.76 -3.93 3.52
C ARG A 25 7.23 -4.81 2.39
N GLU A 26 7.76 -6.03 2.21
CA GLU A 26 7.23 -6.96 1.20
C GLU A 26 5.75 -7.28 1.45
N GLU A 27 5.36 -7.51 2.70
CA GLU A 27 3.96 -7.82 3.02
C GLU A 27 3.06 -6.60 2.80
N THR A 28 3.52 -5.39 3.11
CA THR A 28 2.80 -4.14 2.80
C THR A 28 2.61 -3.96 1.30
N LEU A 29 3.63 -4.25 0.49
CA LEU A 29 3.55 -4.16 -0.96
C LEU A 29 2.56 -5.19 -1.53
N ARG A 30 2.61 -6.44 -1.07
CA ARG A 30 1.66 -7.48 -1.52
C ARG A 30 0.21 -7.09 -1.21
N LYS A 31 -0.08 -6.66 0.02
CA LYS A 31 -1.43 -6.20 0.39
C LYS A 31 -1.86 -4.97 -0.39
N ALA A 32 -0.95 -4.04 -0.67
CA ALA A 32 -1.26 -2.87 -1.49
C ALA A 32 -1.61 -3.26 -2.93
N GLU A 33 -0.94 -4.25 -3.52
CA GLU A 33 -1.28 -4.80 -4.84
C GLU A 33 -2.70 -5.38 -4.87
N GLU A 34 -3.07 -6.16 -3.85
CA GLU A 34 -4.42 -6.72 -3.70
C GLU A 34 -5.49 -5.63 -3.53
N ILE A 35 -5.20 -4.59 -2.75
CA ILE A 35 -6.14 -3.49 -2.48
C ILE A 35 -6.38 -2.64 -3.73
N PHE A 36 -5.32 -2.30 -4.46
CA PHE A 36 -5.41 -1.47 -5.66
C PHE A 36 -5.98 -2.25 -6.86
N GLY A 37 -5.70 -3.55 -6.92
CA GLY A 37 -6.09 -4.40 -8.02
C GLY A 37 -5.38 -4.04 -9.33
N THR A 38 -5.74 -4.75 -10.40
CA THR A 38 -5.14 -4.56 -11.73
C THR A 38 -5.45 -3.20 -12.35
N ASP A 39 -6.59 -2.60 -12.00
CA ASP A 39 -7.09 -1.36 -12.60
C ASP A 39 -6.35 -0.10 -12.09
N ASN A 40 -5.70 -0.20 -10.93
CA ASN A 40 -4.99 0.93 -10.30
C ASN A 40 -3.50 0.65 -10.10
N LYS A 41 -2.88 -0.08 -11.04
CA LYS A 41 -1.46 -0.46 -10.98
C LYS A 41 -0.52 0.76 -10.88
N ASP A 42 -0.91 1.92 -11.38
CA ASP A 42 -0.17 3.17 -11.24
C ASP A 42 -0.06 3.63 -9.77
N LEU A 43 -1.09 3.39 -8.96
CA LEU A 43 -1.07 3.66 -7.51
C LEU A 43 -0.08 2.74 -6.80
N TYR A 44 -0.03 1.45 -7.18
CA TYR A 44 0.95 0.51 -6.66
C TYR A 44 2.38 0.96 -6.97
N LEU A 45 2.66 1.30 -8.24
CA LEU A 45 4.00 1.75 -8.66
C LEU A 45 4.42 3.03 -7.92
N SER A 46 3.49 3.97 -7.76
CA SER A 46 3.73 5.19 -6.99
C SER A 46 4.04 4.88 -5.52
N PHE A 47 3.25 4.02 -4.89
CA PHE A 47 3.44 3.62 -3.49
C PHE A 47 4.76 2.88 -3.28
N GLN A 48 5.11 1.94 -4.16
CA GLN A 48 6.39 1.23 -4.14
C GLN A 48 7.58 2.20 -4.25
N GLY A 49 7.47 3.20 -5.13
CA GLY A 49 8.48 4.25 -5.26
C GLY A 49 8.67 5.08 -3.99
N LEU A 50 7.58 5.40 -3.28
CA LEU A 50 7.61 6.13 -2.01
C LEU A 50 8.26 5.29 -0.90
N LEU A 51 7.88 4.01 -0.80
CA LEU A 51 8.37 3.10 0.23
C LEU A 51 9.87 2.85 0.12
N ASN A 52 10.38 2.72 -1.11
CA ASN A 52 11.79 2.50 -1.38
C ASN A 52 12.65 3.75 -1.14
N ARG A 53 12.05 4.95 -1.20
CA ARG A 53 12.74 6.23 -0.94
C ARG A 53 12.92 6.54 0.54
N ASN A 54 12.02 6.08 1.41
CA ASN A 54 12.10 6.26 2.88
C ASN A 54 13.19 5.41 3.58
N ASN A 55 14.21 4.98 2.82
CA ASN A 55 15.33 4.18 3.28
C ASN A 55 16.65 4.98 3.38
N HIS A 56 16.57 6.31 3.28
CA HIS A 56 17.69 7.26 3.38
C HIS A 56 17.49 8.19 4.57
#